data_AF-A0A8B3DLR2-F1
#
_entry.id   AF-A0A8B3DLR2-F1
#
_cell.length_a   1.000
_cell.length_b   1.000
_cell.length_c   1.000
_cell.angle_alpha   90.00
_cell.angle_beta   90.00
_cell.angle_gamma   90.00
#
_symmetry.space_group_name_H-M   'P 1'
#
loop_
_entity.id
_entity.type
_entity.pdbx_description
1 polymer ?
#
loop_
_entity_poly.entity_id
_entity_poly.type
_entity_poly.pdbx_seq_one_letter_code
_entity_poly.pdbx_strand_id
1 'polypeptide(L)'
;KIVGVRNDKEGNFIGSVFEAEYAVNNESYIVRLSDDLETITVDGIDDNSLDFVLQLKTLLMIPLQVVDMDYSFHLELANVNSLVQLKEEIRKGV
;
A
#
# COMPACT_ATOMS: atom_id res chain seq x y z
N LYS A 1 -2.58 -14.99 -1.59
CA LYS A 1 -3.40 -14.40 -0.50
C LYS A 1 -2.45 -13.87 0.57
N ILE A 2 -2.56 -12.60 0.92
CA ILE A 2 -1.74 -11.98 1.98
C ILE A 2 -2.38 -12.31 3.33
N VAL A 3 -1.60 -12.80 4.29
CA VAL A 3 -2.08 -13.14 5.64
C VAL A 3 -2.26 -11.84 6.44
N GLY A 4 -3.32 -11.70 7.22
CA GLY A 4 -3.58 -10.50 8.05
C GLY A 4 -4.59 -9.52 7.43
N VAL A 5 -4.93 -9.69 6.15
CA VAL A 5 -6.01 -8.92 5.50
C VAL A 5 -7.38 -9.37 6.03
N ARG A 6 -8.18 -8.42 6.51
CA ARG A 6 -9.53 -8.62 7.02
C ARG A 6 -10.44 -7.43 6.71
N ASN A 7 -11.73 -7.60 6.96
CA ASN A 7 -12.75 -6.55 6.84
C ASN A 7 -12.75 -5.86 5.46
N ASP A 8 -12.48 -6.63 4.40
CA ASP A 8 -12.47 -6.15 3.03
C ASP A 8 -13.86 -5.68 2.58
N LYS A 9 -13.90 -4.54 1.91
CA LYS A 9 -15.11 -3.88 1.42
C LYS A 9 -14.86 -3.41 0.00
N GLU A 10 -15.76 -3.81 -0.88
CA GLU A 10 -15.89 -3.25 -2.22
C GLU A 10 -16.98 -2.15 -2.19
N GLY A 11 -16.71 -1.01 -2.83
CA GLY A 11 -17.67 0.10 -2.85
C GLY A 11 -17.09 1.38 -3.43
N ASN A 12 -17.95 2.35 -3.72
CA ASN A 12 -17.54 3.67 -4.19
C ASN A 12 -17.16 4.55 -3.00
N PHE A 13 -15.91 4.44 -2.57
CA PHE A 13 -15.31 5.39 -1.64
C PHE A 13 -14.70 6.55 -2.44
N ILE A 14 -14.43 7.69 -1.79
CA ILE A 14 -13.78 8.81 -2.49
C ILE A 14 -12.38 8.37 -2.91
N GLY A 15 -12.17 8.19 -4.21
CA GLY A 15 -10.88 7.83 -4.80
C GLY A 15 -10.47 6.35 -4.65
N SER A 16 -11.36 5.46 -4.16
CA SER A 16 -11.06 4.03 -4.07
C SER A 16 -12.28 3.14 -4.31
N VAL A 17 -12.06 1.99 -4.94
CA VAL A 17 -13.09 0.95 -5.18
C VAL A 17 -13.03 -0.18 -4.16
N PHE A 18 -11.93 -0.24 -3.41
CA PHE A 18 -11.67 -1.27 -2.42
C PHE A 18 -10.99 -0.67 -1.19
N GLU A 19 -11.39 -1.15 -0.01
CA GLU A 19 -10.75 -0.88 1.27
C GLU A 19 -10.62 -2.19 2.04
N ALA A 20 -9.48 -2.38 2.70
CA ALA A 20 -9.29 -3.47 3.63
C ALA A 20 -8.42 -3.05 4.82
N GLU A 21 -8.52 -3.82 5.88
CA GLU A 21 -7.66 -3.69 7.04
C GLU A 21 -6.55 -4.75 6.95
N TYR A 22 -5.30 -4.33 7.14
CA TYR A 22 -4.16 -5.22 7.30
C TYR A 22 -3.73 -5.23 8.76
N ALA A 23 -3.93 -6.34 9.46
CA ALA A 23 -3.58 -6.51 10.86
C ALA A 23 -2.40 -7.48 11.02
N VAL A 24 -1.31 -7.01 11.62
CA VAL A 24 -0.08 -7.78 11.85
C VAL A 24 0.63 -7.28 13.11
N ASN A 25 1.26 -8.16 13.89
CA ASN A 25 2.07 -7.79 15.07
C ASN A 25 1.38 -6.85 16.08
N ASN A 26 0.06 -6.99 16.30
CA ASN A 26 -0.79 -6.10 17.11
C ASN A 26 -0.98 -4.67 16.57
N GLU A 27 -0.53 -4.42 15.35
CA GLU A 27 -0.76 -3.19 14.59
C GLU A 27 -1.83 -3.43 13.53
N SER A 28 -2.45 -2.35 13.08
CA SER A 28 -3.52 -2.37 12.09
C SER A 28 -3.39 -1.17 11.16
N TYR A 29 -3.49 -1.44 9.88
CA TYR A 29 -3.33 -0.46 8.81
C TYR A 29 -4.55 -0.49 7.91
N ILE A 30 -4.99 0.68 7.44
CA ILE A 30 -5.99 0.78 6.39
C ILE A 30 -5.29 0.83 5.04
N VAL A 31 -5.76 0.00 4.11
CA VAL A 31 -5.27 -0.05 2.74
C VAL A 31 -6.45 0.20 1.82
N ARG A 32 -6.25 1.07 0.83
CA ARG A 32 -7.21 1.32 -0.24
C ARG A 32 -6.59 1.07 -1.59
N LEU A 33 -7.41 0.61 -2.53
CA LEU A 33 -7.04 0.51 -3.93
C LEU A 33 -7.94 1.45 -4.74
N SER A 34 -7.32 2.33 -5.52
CA SER A 34 -7.99 3.26 -6.42
C SER A 34 -8.86 2.56 -7.46
N ASP A 35 -9.77 3.32 -8.06
CA ASP A 35 -10.69 2.85 -9.11
C ASP A 35 -9.99 2.43 -10.40
N ASP A 36 -8.87 3.05 -10.73
CA ASP A 36 -7.98 2.63 -11.81
C ASP A 36 -7.18 1.35 -11.50
N LEU A 37 -7.23 0.85 -10.25
CA LEU A 37 -6.48 -0.30 -9.74
C LEU A 37 -4.95 -0.12 -9.80
N GLU A 38 -4.46 1.10 -9.98
CA GLU A 38 -3.04 1.41 -10.12
C GLU A 38 -2.44 2.03 -8.84
N THR A 39 -3.26 2.57 -7.94
CA THR A 39 -2.79 3.29 -6.74
C THR A 39 -3.23 2.59 -5.46
N ILE A 40 -2.24 2.20 -4.65
CA ILE A 40 -2.42 1.73 -3.30
C ILE A 40 -2.26 2.92 -2.35
N THR A 41 -3.29 3.22 -1.56
CA THR A 41 -3.15 4.12 -0.41
C THR A 41 -2.95 3.29 0.85
N VAL A 42 -1.94 3.60 1.64
CA VAL A 42 -1.67 2.94 2.92
C VAL A 42 -1.65 3.96 4.05
N ASP A 43 -2.30 3.62 5.15
CA ASP A 43 -2.19 4.35 6.41
C ASP A 43 -0.95 3.83 7.15
N GLY A 44 0.16 4.58 7.10
CA GLY A 44 1.40 4.22 7.80
C GLY A 44 2.61 4.02 6.88
N ILE A 45 3.79 4.28 7.45
CA ILE A 45 5.08 4.29 6.74
C ILE A 45 6.15 3.39 7.40
N ASP A 46 5.72 2.56 8.32
CA ASP A 46 6.59 1.62 9.03
C ASP A 46 6.88 0.35 8.20
N ASP A 47 7.68 -0.54 8.78
CA ASP A 47 8.11 -1.76 8.11
C ASP A 47 6.95 -2.68 7.73
N ASN A 48 5.92 -2.79 8.58
CA ASN A 48 4.81 -3.71 8.39
C ASN A 48 3.88 -3.24 7.26
N SER A 49 3.51 -1.97 7.28
CA SER A 49 2.69 -1.32 6.24
C SER A 49 3.38 -1.32 4.88
N LEU A 50 4.67 -0.99 4.83
CA LEU A 50 5.44 -0.97 3.59
C LEU A 50 5.74 -2.38 3.05
N ASP A 51 5.95 -3.37 3.91
CA ASP A 51 6.11 -4.76 3.48
C ASP A 51 4.82 -5.30 2.83
N PHE A 52 3.65 -4.94 3.38
CA PHE A 52 2.36 -5.27 2.77
C PHE A 52 2.25 -4.73 1.34
N VAL A 53 2.66 -3.49 1.10
CA VAL A 53 2.66 -2.87 -0.23
C VAL A 53 3.51 -3.67 -1.23
N LEU A 54 4.69 -4.15 -0.81
CA LEU A 54 5.57 -4.97 -1.65
C LEU A 54 4.98 -6.36 -1.93
N GLN A 55 4.34 -6.97 -0.95
CA GLN A 55 3.62 -8.23 -1.15
C GLN A 55 2.47 -8.06 -2.15
N LEU A 56 1.71 -6.95 -2.05
CA LEU A 56 0.61 -6.66 -2.95
C LEU A 56 1.09 -6.37 -4.37
N LYS A 57 2.18 -5.59 -4.54
CA LYS A 57 2.86 -5.40 -5.83
C LYS A 57 3.25 -6.74 -6.46
N THR A 58 3.87 -7.63 -5.68
CA THR A 58 4.30 -8.95 -6.15
C THR A 58 3.10 -9.81 -6.57
N LEU A 59 1.97 -9.70 -5.88
CA LEU A 59 0.76 -10.46 -6.18
C LEU A 59 0.06 -9.98 -7.45
N LEU A 60 -0.08 -8.66 -7.64
CA LEU A 60 -0.84 -8.10 -8.76
C LEU A 60 -0.05 -8.07 -10.07
N MET A 61 1.28 -8.03 -10.01
CA MET A 61 2.18 -8.05 -11.19
C MET A 61 1.86 -6.97 -12.25
N ILE A 62 1.24 -5.87 -11.83
CA ILE A 62 0.97 -4.68 -12.65
C ILE A 62 1.80 -3.50 -12.14
N PRO A 63 2.01 -2.45 -12.95
CA PRO A 63 2.53 -1.19 -12.46
C PRO A 63 1.61 -0.67 -11.35
N LEU A 64 2.18 -0.44 -10.17
CA LEU A 64 1.46 0.11 -9.02
C LEU A 64 2.18 1.35 -8.51
N GLN A 65 1.40 2.24 -7.94
CA GLN A 65 1.81 3.41 -7.21
C GLN A 65 1.42 3.21 -5.75
N VAL A 66 2.19 3.80 -4.85
CA VAL A 66 1.85 3.86 -3.43
C VAL A 66 1.80 5.30 -2.97
N VAL A 67 0.76 5.62 -2.22
CA VAL A 67 0.51 6.91 -1.60
C VAL A 67 0.30 6.69 -0.11
N ASP A 68 0.95 7.50 0.70
CA ASP A 68 0.64 7.55 2.14
C ASP A 68 -0.67 8.31 2.37
N MET A 69 -1.50 7.86 3.31
CA MET A 69 -2.81 8.46 3.57
C MET A 69 -2.70 9.92 4.07
N ASP A 70 -1.61 10.25 4.78
CA ASP A 70 -1.28 11.62 5.19
C ASP A 70 -0.59 12.43 4.07
N TYR A 71 -0.50 11.88 2.85
CA TYR A 71 0.15 12.45 1.68
C TYR A 71 1.63 12.82 1.91
N SER A 72 2.33 12.08 2.79
CA SER A 72 3.76 12.31 3.03
C SER A 72 4.66 11.80 1.89
N PHE A 73 4.18 10.87 1.07
CA PHE A 73 4.86 10.43 -0.15
C PHE A 73 3.89 9.95 -1.23
N HIS A 74 4.38 9.94 -2.48
CA HIS A 74 3.75 9.31 -3.64
C HIS A 74 4.85 8.74 -4.53
N LEU A 75 4.86 7.42 -4.75
CA LEU A 75 5.93 6.73 -5.48
C LEU A 75 5.39 5.67 -6.44
N GLU A 76 6.09 5.51 -7.58
CA GLU A 76 5.92 4.35 -8.45
C GLU A 76 6.71 3.15 -7.93
N LEU A 77 6.06 1.98 -7.85
CA LEU A 77 6.66 0.76 -7.31
C LEU A 77 7.38 -0.09 -8.37
N ALA A 78 7.31 0.27 -9.65
CA ALA A 78 7.81 -0.56 -10.76
C ALA A 78 9.23 -1.10 -10.51
N ASN A 79 10.13 -0.23 -10.04
CA ASN A 79 11.54 -0.56 -9.81
C ASN A 79 11.89 -0.87 -8.34
N VAL A 80 10.91 -0.88 -7.44
CA VAL A 80 11.11 -1.10 -6.00
C VAL A 80 10.94 -2.57 -5.65
N ASN A 81 12.04 -3.25 -5.27
CA ASN A 81 12.04 -4.70 -5.07
C ASN A 81 12.37 -5.14 -3.63
N SER A 82 12.59 -4.18 -2.73
CA SER A 82 12.87 -4.48 -1.32
C SER A 82 12.37 -3.38 -0.42
N LEU A 83 12.15 -3.72 0.85
CA LEU A 83 11.74 -2.78 1.88
C LEU A 83 12.77 -1.67 2.10
N VAL A 84 14.07 -2.02 2.03
CA VAL A 84 15.16 -1.05 2.15
C VAL A 84 15.08 -0.03 1.02
N GLN A 85 14.94 -0.50 -0.23
CA GLN A 85 14.82 0.38 -1.39
C GLN A 85 13.57 1.26 -1.32
N LEU A 86 12.42 0.71 -0.90
CA LEU A 86 11.19 1.50 -0.74
C LEU A 86 11.39 2.66 0.23
N LYS A 87 11.99 2.40 1.39
CA LYS A 87 12.30 3.44 2.38
C LYS A 87 13.31 4.47 1.84
N GLU A 88 14.29 4.04 1.04
CA GLU A 88 15.21 4.96 0.39
C GLU A 88 14.51 5.87 -0.61
N GLU A 89 13.61 5.34 -1.44
CA GLU A 89 12.81 6.15 -2.38
C GLU A 89 11.89 7.13 -1.64
N ILE A 90 11.24 6.71 -0.55
CA ILE A 90 10.44 7.62 0.30
C ILE A 90 11.31 8.77 0.81
N ARG A 91 12.52 8.48 1.30
CA ARG A 91 13.44 9.52 1.81
C ARG A 91 13.97 10.47 0.72
N LYS A 92 14.02 10.04 -0.55
CA LYS A 92 14.44 10.90 -1.67
C LYS A 92 13.31 11.82 -2.15
N GLY A 93 12.07 11.42 -1.96
CA GLY A 93 10.87 12.15 -2.40
C GLY A 93 10.31 13.15 -1.37
N VAL A 94 10.82 13.14 -0.14
CA VAL A 94 10.51 14.10 0.94
C VAL A 94 11.47 15.29 0.93
#